data_AF-A0A1F6Q565-F1
#
_entry.id   AF-A0A1F6Q565-F1
#
_cell.length_a   1.000
_cell.length_b   1.000
_cell.length_c   1.000
_cell.angle_alpha   90.00
_cell.angle_beta   90.00
_cell.angle_gamma   90.00
#
_symmetry.space_group_name_H-M   'P 1'
#
loop_
_entity.id
_entity.type
_entity.pdbx_description
1 polymer ?
#
loop_
_entity_poly.entity_id
_entity_poly.type
_entity_poly.pdbx_seq_one_letter_code
_entity_poly.pdbx_strand_id
1 'polypeptide(L)'
;MKIVKLALLLTFPLFISGFGYMGELPKLGETTNEGAQRQEATIEKRKPSPETPVSIIAPRVSTGYSVNKYSDYIADIKEVEYLLKEIKSILEQEKNPKNKIQLFNAKTFLLGLYVDRFKEKYEDSPEKHYESYKQLVFLNNYLKQVGESNASTAIEPINTVIGVISEAQDL
;
A
#
# COMPACT_ATOMS: atom_id res chain seq x y z
N MET A 1 -20.51 59.81 -1.31
CA MET A 1 -21.07 58.99 -2.41
C MET A 1 -20.04 58.86 -3.52
N LYS A 2 -19.89 57.65 -4.08
CA LYS A 2 -19.03 57.20 -5.20
C LYS A 2 -17.58 56.84 -4.86
N ILE A 3 -17.39 55.66 -4.26
CA ILE A 3 -16.23 54.80 -4.51
C ILE A 3 -16.82 53.55 -5.16
N VAL A 4 -16.67 53.42 -6.47
CA VAL A 4 -17.26 52.33 -7.26
C VAL A 4 -16.20 51.79 -8.20
N LYS A 5 -15.81 50.53 -7.95
CA LYS A 5 -15.31 49.50 -8.90
C LYS A 5 -13.90 49.73 -9.46
N LEU A 6 -13.08 48.73 -9.77
CA LEU A 6 -13.30 47.30 -9.95
C LEU A 6 -11.95 46.58 -9.87
N ALA A 7 -11.98 45.34 -9.40
CA ALA A 7 -10.92 44.36 -9.51
C ALA A 7 -10.56 44.03 -10.98
N LEU A 8 -9.28 43.73 -11.23
CA LEU A 8 -8.76 42.63 -12.08
C LEU A 8 -7.24 42.90 -12.29
N LEU A 9 -6.32 42.08 -11.77
CA LEU A 9 -5.86 40.79 -12.32
C LEU A 9 -4.65 40.95 -13.23
N LEU A 10 -3.47 40.59 -12.70
CA LEU A 10 -2.33 40.02 -13.43
C LEU A 10 -1.32 39.49 -12.37
N THR A 11 -1.60 38.33 -11.76
CA THR A 11 -0.96 37.04 -12.12
C THR A 11 0.51 37.19 -12.53
N PHE A 12 1.40 37.22 -11.54
CA PHE A 12 2.81 36.88 -11.73
C PHE A 12 2.95 35.35 -11.55
N PRO A 13 3.35 34.59 -12.58
CA PRO A 13 3.68 33.19 -12.42
C PRO A 13 5.11 33.10 -11.89
N LEU A 14 5.28 32.76 -10.61
CA LEU A 14 6.57 32.32 -10.06
C LEU A 14 6.52 30.81 -9.83
N PHE A 15 6.49 30.10 -10.95
CA PHE A 15 7.23 28.85 -11.08
C PHE A 15 8.72 29.22 -11.02
N ILE A 16 9.45 28.68 -10.05
CA ILE A 16 10.92 28.49 -9.90
C ILE A 16 11.05 28.16 -8.39
N SER A 17 11.47 27.00 -7.89
CA SER A 17 12.43 26.01 -8.36
C SER A 17 12.23 24.70 -7.57
N GLY A 18 11.88 23.61 -8.25
CA GLY A 18 12.13 22.28 -7.72
C GLY A 18 13.61 21.96 -7.87
N PHE A 19 14.38 22.11 -6.80
CA PHE A 19 15.73 21.54 -6.74
C PHE A 19 15.60 20.02 -6.59
N GLY A 20 15.41 19.35 -7.74
CA GLY A 20 15.72 17.94 -7.88
C GLY A 20 17.23 17.72 -7.76
N TYR A 21 17.62 16.50 -7.41
CA TYR A 21 19.01 16.07 -7.18
C TYR A 21 19.96 16.63 -8.25
N MET A 22 20.86 17.53 -7.85
CA MET A 22 21.87 18.12 -8.71
C MET A 22 23.22 17.54 -8.28
N GLY A 23 23.52 16.35 -8.82
CA GLY A 23 24.77 15.63 -8.61
C GLY A 23 24.95 14.61 -9.73
N GLU A 24 26.19 14.37 -10.16
CA GLU A 24 26.48 13.30 -11.12
C GLU A 24 26.17 11.94 -10.49
N LEU A 25 25.51 11.07 -11.26
CA LEU A 25 25.28 9.69 -10.84
C LEU A 25 26.64 8.99 -10.63
N PRO A 26 26.81 8.22 -9.56
CA PRO A 26 28.01 7.40 -9.39
C PRO A 26 28.08 6.37 -10.52
N LYS A 27 29.27 6.21 -11.12
CA LYS A 27 29.50 5.19 -12.15
C LYS A 27 29.38 3.81 -11.52
N LEU A 28 28.29 3.12 -11.83
CA LEU A 28 28.11 1.71 -11.50
C LEU A 28 28.93 0.89 -12.51
N GLY A 29 29.94 0.15 -12.03
CA GLY A 29 30.68 -0.79 -12.87
C GLY A 29 32.16 -1.00 -12.51
N GLU A 30 32.81 -0.08 -11.81
CA GLU A 30 34.28 -0.17 -11.57
C GLU A 30 34.70 -1.24 -10.55
N THR A 31 33.76 -1.86 -9.82
CA THR A 31 34.04 -2.99 -8.90
C THR A 31 33.53 -4.34 -9.42
N THR A 32 32.91 -4.38 -10.59
CA THR A 32 32.52 -5.67 -11.19
C THR A 32 33.72 -6.20 -11.97
N ASN A 33 34.53 -7.04 -11.30
CA ASN A 33 35.55 -7.84 -11.99
C ASN A 33 34.85 -8.63 -13.11
N GLU A 34 35.09 -8.29 -14.38
CA GLU A 34 34.65 -9.05 -15.56
C GLU A 34 35.36 -10.42 -15.70
N GLY A 35 35.83 -10.99 -14.59
CA GLY A 35 36.65 -12.20 -14.52
C GLY A 35 35.99 -13.38 -13.81
N ALA A 36 34.68 -13.35 -13.54
CA ALA A 36 33.99 -14.53 -13.05
C ALA A 36 33.77 -15.51 -14.21
N GLN A 37 34.76 -16.37 -14.47
CA GLN A 37 34.61 -17.55 -15.32
C GLN A 37 33.30 -18.26 -14.95
N ARG A 38 32.39 -18.39 -15.92
CA ARG A 38 31.29 -19.36 -15.84
C ARG A 38 31.93 -20.73 -15.66
N GLN A 39 31.92 -21.26 -14.44
CA GLN A 39 32.15 -22.68 -14.23
C GLN A 39 30.93 -23.40 -14.80
N GLU A 40 31.08 -23.94 -16.00
CA GLU A 40 30.14 -24.92 -16.52
C GLU A 40 30.15 -26.10 -15.55
N ALA A 41 29.04 -26.33 -14.86
CA ALA A 41 28.89 -27.47 -13.99
C ALA A 41 28.89 -28.75 -14.84
N THR A 42 29.96 -29.55 -14.73
CA THR A 42 29.99 -30.91 -15.26
C THR A 42 28.91 -31.73 -14.54
N ILE A 43 27.82 -32.03 -15.26
CA ILE A 43 26.79 -32.95 -14.77
C ILE A 43 27.33 -34.37 -14.92
N GLU A 44 27.82 -34.95 -13.82
CA GLU A 44 28.07 -36.40 -13.78
C GLU A 44 26.74 -37.15 -13.96
N LYS A 45 26.69 -38.06 -14.95
CA LYS A 45 25.58 -38.99 -15.13
C LYS A 45 25.51 -39.94 -13.94
N ARG A 46 24.54 -39.71 -13.06
CA ARG A 46 24.21 -40.60 -11.94
C ARG A 46 23.75 -41.97 -12.48
N LYS A 47 24.37 -43.06 -12.00
CA LYS A 47 23.90 -44.43 -12.24
C LYS A 47 22.47 -44.60 -11.68
N PRO A 48 21.60 -45.40 -12.33
CA PRO A 48 20.24 -45.63 -11.83
C PRO A 48 20.30 -46.43 -10.51
N SER A 49 19.70 -45.86 -9.47
CA SER A 49 19.52 -46.50 -8.17
C SER A 49 18.26 -47.38 -8.22
N PRO A 50 18.24 -48.56 -7.57
CA PRO A 50 17.10 -49.46 -7.63
C PRO A 50 15.85 -48.82 -7.02
N GLU A 51 14.72 -49.10 -7.66
CA GLU A 51 13.38 -48.61 -7.33
C GLU A 51 13.01 -48.91 -5.88
N THR A 52 13.00 -47.87 -5.05
CA THR A 52 12.32 -47.89 -3.75
C THR A 52 10.86 -47.46 -3.93
N PRO A 53 9.91 -48.03 -3.17
CA PRO A 53 8.49 -47.80 -3.37
C PRO A 53 8.17 -46.32 -3.19
N VAL A 54 7.31 -45.82 -4.08
CA VAL A 54 6.83 -44.43 -4.12
C VAL A 54 6.19 -44.10 -2.77
N SER A 55 6.97 -43.48 -1.89
CA SER A 55 6.44 -42.76 -0.75
C SER A 55 5.58 -41.63 -1.31
N ILE A 56 4.30 -41.61 -0.94
CA ILE A 56 3.43 -40.47 -1.19
C ILE A 56 3.99 -39.33 -0.35
N ILE A 57 4.93 -38.58 -0.92
CA ILE A 57 5.47 -37.37 -0.34
C ILE A 57 4.33 -36.35 -0.44
N ALA A 58 3.63 -36.12 0.68
CA ALA A 58 2.83 -34.89 0.83
C ALA A 58 3.74 -33.70 0.46
N PRO A 59 3.26 -32.71 -0.31
CA PRO A 59 4.12 -31.66 -0.83
C PRO A 59 4.85 -30.98 0.34
N ARG A 60 6.14 -31.29 0.50
CA ARG A 60 7.01 -30.54 1.39
C ARG A 60 7.14 -29.17 0.76
N VAL A 61 6.37 -28.22 1.28
CA VAL A 61 6.57 -26.80 1.01
C VAL A 61 8.03 -26.52 1.34
N SER A 62 8.81 -26.21 0.31
CA SER A 62 10.20 -25.80 0.47
C SER A 62 10.21 -24.58 1.39
N THR A 63 10.76 -24.74 2.59
CA THR A 63 10.97 -23.65 3.57
C THR A 63 12.08 -22.67 3.12
N GLY A 64 12.58 -22.80 1.89
CA GLY A 64 13.62 -21.96 1.31
C GLY A 64 13.12 -20.76 0.49
N TYR A 65 11.80 -20.56 0.36
CA TYR A 65 11.26 -19.32 -0.20
C TYR A 65 11.15 -18.27 0.90
N SER A 66 12.01 -17.28 0.82
CA SER A 66 12.18 -16.17 1.75
C SER A 66 10.85 -15.59 2.23
N VAL A 67 10.69 -15.61 3.54
CA VAL A 67 9.53 -15.26 4.37
C VAL A 67 9.12 -13.76 4.30
N ASN A 68 9.69 -12.96 3.40
CA ASN A 68 9.50 -11.51 3.37
C ASN A 68 8.40 -10.99 2.42
N LYS A 69 7.81 -11.79 1.52
CA LYS A 69 6.73 -11.26 0.67
C LYS A 69 5.43 -11.00 1.43
N TYR A 70 5.13 -11.85 2.42
CA TYR A 70 4.02 -11.62 3.33
C TYR A 70 4.28 -10.45 4.28
N SER A 71 5.54 -10.16 4.63
CA SER A 71 5.85 -9.02 5.51
C SER A 71 5.50 -7.69 4.88
N ASP A 72 5.65 -7.55 3.56
CA ASP A 72 5.40 -6.29 2.87
C ASP A 72 3.90 -5.96 2.81
N TYR A 73 3.06 -6.95 2.47
CA TYR A 73 1.59 -6.78 2.50
C TYR A 73 1.10 -6.47 3.91
N ILE A 74 1.59 -7.22 4.90
CA ILE A 74 1.21 -7.03 6.30
C ILE A 74 1.70 -5.69 6.84
N ALA A 75 2.90 -5.23 6.45
CA ALA A 75 3.39 -3.90 6.81
C ALA A 75 2.52 -2.79 6.19
N ASP A 76 2.27 -2.86 4.88
CA ASP A 76 1.48 -1.85 4.19
C ASP A 76 0.04 -1.79 4.72
N ILE A 77 -0.60 -2.94 4.94
CA ILE A 77 -1.98 -2.96 5.43
C ILE A 77 -2.08 -2.45 6.88
N LYS A 78 -1.02 -2.60 7.67
CA LYS A 78 -0.93 -2.05 9.03
C LYS A 78 -0.81 -0.52 9.01
N GLU A 79 -0.12 0.07 8.03
CA GLU A 79 -0.13 1.52 7.84
C GLU A 79 -1.54 2.02 7.51
N VAL A 80 -2.26 1.30 6.64
CA VAL A 80 -3.65 1.61 6.31
C VAL A 80 -4.56 1.45 7.54
N GLU A 81 -4.36 0.42 8.35
CA GLU A 81 -5.11 0.21 9.59
C GLU A 81 -4.95 1.39 10.56
N TYR A 82 -3.73 1.94 10.67
CA TYR A 82 -3.49 3.13 11.48
C TYR A 82 -4.31 4.33 10.97
N LEU A 83 -4.31 4.58 9.66
CA LEU A 83 -5.14 5.64 9.06
C LEU A 83 -6.64 5.43 9.32
N LEU A 84 -7.12 4.19 9.23
CA LEU A 84 -8.52 3.85 9.54
C LEU A 84 -8.87 4.14 11.01
N LYS A 85 -7.96 3.81 11.94
CA LYS A 85 -8.11 4.12 13.37
C LYS A 85 -8.13 5.63 13.63
N GLU A 86 -7.32 6.42 12.93
CA GLU A 86 -7.36 7.88 13.01
C GLU A 86 -8.68 8.45 12.50
N ILE A 87 -9.17 7.98 11.34
CA ILE A 87 -10.46 8.41 10.78
C ILE A 87 -11.60 8.11 11.77
N LYS A 88 -11.61 6.89 12.33
CA LYS A 88 -12.56 6.52 13.38
C LYS A 88 -12.48 7.46 14.59
N SER A 89 -11.28 7.72 15.08
CA SER A 89 -11.07 8.64 16.21
C SER A 89 -11.61 10.03 15.93
N ILE A 90 -11.44 10.56 14.72
CA ILE A 90 -12.02 11.85 14.31
C ILE A 90 -13.55 11.81 14.36
N LEU A 91 -14.17 10.74 13.88
CA LEU A 91 -15.62 10.59 13.89
C LEU A 91 -16.19 10.53 15.31
N GLU A 92 -15.51 9.84 16.22
CA GLU A 92 -15.95 9.61 17.60
C GLU A 92 -15.60 10.77 18.56
N GLN A 93 -14.40 11.31 18.47
CA GLN A 93 -13.81 12.15 19.52
C GLN A 93 -13.83 13.66 19.21
N GLU A 94 -13.79 14.05 17.93
CA GLU A 94 -13.85 15.47 17.57
C GLU A 94 -15.25 16.02 17.88
N LYS A 95 -15.33 17.11 18.65
CA LYS A 95 -16.61 17.69 19.09
C LYS A 95 -17.04 18.86 18.23
N ASN A 96 -16.08 19.55 17.60
CA ASN A 96 -16.37 20.65 16.72
C ASN A 96 -16.79 20.11 15.34
N PRO A 97 -18.06 20.31 14.91
CA PRO A 97 -18.57 19.73 13.67
C PRO A 97 -17.82 20.21 12.42
N LYS A 98 -17.35 21.47 12.41
CA LYS A 98 -16.59 22.00 11.27
C LYS A 98 -15.22 21.37 11.16
N ASN A 99 -14.51 21.25 12.28
CA ASN A 99 -13.20 20.61 12.31
C ASN A 99 -13.30 19.11 12.02
N LYS A 100 -14.34 18.44 12.56
CA LYS A 100 -14.62 17.02 12.28
C LYS A 100 -14.72 16.75 10.79
N ILE A 101 -15.55 17.51 10.08
CA ILE A 101 -15.75 17.33 8.65
C ILE A 101 -14.45 17.57 7.87
N GLN A 102 -13.74 18.66 8.18
CA GLN A 102 -12.46 18.97 7.51
C GLN A 102 -11.42 17.86 7.73
N LEU A 103 -11.23 17.41 8.97
CA LEU A 103 -10.29 16.35 9.31
C LEU A 103 -10.70 15.01 8.69
N PHE A 104 -12.00 14.68 8.72
CA PHE A 104 -12.54 13.48 8.10
C PHE A 104 -12.26 13.46 6.59
N ASN A 105 -12.58 14.55 5.88
CA ASN A 105 -12.33 14.65 4.45
C ASN A 105 -10.85 14.58 4.13
N ALA A 106 -10.00 15.29 4.88
CA ALA A 106 -8.57 15.30 4.66
C ALA A 106 -7.95 13.90 4.84
N LYS A 107 -8.32 13.20 5.91
CA LYS A 107 -7.82 11.84 6.18
C LYS A 107 -8.41 10.80 5.23
N THR A 108 -9.67 10.94 4.83
CA THR A 108 -10.30 10.06 3.84
C THR A 108 -9.69 10.23 2.45
N PHE A 109 -9.36 11.46 2.06
CA PHE A 109 -8.62 11.73 0.84
C PHE A 109 -7.23 11.08 0.88
N LEU A 110 -6.51 11.24 1.99
CA LEU A 110 -5.21 10.59 2.20
C LEU A 110 -5.33 9.07 2.12
N LEU A 111 -6.30 8.48 2.82
CA LEU A 111 -6.59 7.04 2.74
C LEU A 111 -6.84 6.61 1.29
N GLY A 112 -7.58 7.39 0.51
CA GLY A 112 -7.81 7.13 -0.90
C GLY A 112 -6.51 7.00 -1.70
N LEU A 113 -5.56 7.92 -1.50
CA LEU A 113 -4.24 7.86 -2.15
C LEU A 113 -3.44 6.61 -1.73
N TYR A 114 -3.47 6.26 -0.44
CA TYR A 114 -2.81 5.06 0.06
C TYR A 114 -3.42 3.79 -0.53
N VAL A 115 -4.76 3.70 -0.56
CA VAL A 115 -5.46 2.54 -1.11
C VAL A 115 -5.25 2.44 -2.61
N ASP A 116 -5.24 3.54 -3.35
CA ASP A 116 -5.00 3.51 -4.80
C ASP A 116 -3.58 2.99 -5.10
N ARG A 117 -2.56 3.44 -4.37
CA ARG A 117 -1.19 2.87 -4.45
C ARG A 117 -1.12 1.41 -4.01
N PHE A 118 -1.83 1.06 -2.94
CA PHE A 118 -1.88 -0.32 -2.42
C PHE A 118 -2.48 -1.26 -3.47
N LYS A 119 -3.56 -0.84 -4.14
CA LYS A 119 -4.14 -1.59 -5.25
C LYS A 119 -3.15 -1.80 -6.38
N GLU A 120 -2.50 -0.73 -6.84
CA GLU A 120 -1.49 -0.82 -7.91
C GLU A 120 -0.34 -1.79 -7.54
N LYS A 121 0.10 -1.79 -6.27
CA LYS A 121 1.17 -2.68 -5.79
C LYS A 121 0.77 -4.16 -5.78
N TYR A 122 -0.49 -4.47 -5.51
CA TYR A 122 -0.98 -5.85 -5.32
C TYR A 122 -1.92 -6.35 -6.42
N GLU A 123 -2.15 -5.58 -7.50
CA GLU A 123 -3.11 -5.92 -8.57
C GLU A 123 -2.77 -7.23 -9.31
N ASP A 124 -1.49 -7.51 -9.49
CA ASP A 124 -0.99 -8.74 -10.12
C ASP A 124 -0.55 -9.81 -9.11
N SER A 125 -0.73 -9.54 -7.82
CA SER A 125 -0.24 -10.39 -6.73
C SER A 125 -1.38 -11.23 -6.14
N PRO A 126 -1.10 -12.43 -5.58
CA PRO A 126 -2.13 -13.30 -5.01
C PRO A 126 -2.91 -12.65 -3.84
N GLU A 127 -2.32 -11.67 -3.18
CA GLU A 127 -2.87 -10.90 -2.07
C GLU A 127 -4.16 -10.15 -2.45
N LYS A 128 -4.39 -9.83 -3.73
CA LYS A 128 -5.66 -9.24 -4.20
C LYS A 128 -6.88 -10.08 -3.88
N HIS A 129 -6.69 -11.39 -3.68
CA HIS A 129 -7.75 -12.32 -3.35
C HIS A 129 -8.06 -12.38 -1.85
N TYR A 130 -7.23 -11.76 -1.01
CA TYR A 130 -7.45 -11.70 0.43
C TYR A 130 -8.70 -10.88 0.75
N GLU A 131 -9.37 -11.29 1.82
CA GLU A 131 -10.59 -10.60 2.25
C GLU A 131 -10.28 -9.19 2.72
N SER A 132 -9.16 -9.01 3.44
CA SER A 132 -8.69 -7.69 3.88
C SER A 132 -8.44 -6.73 2.71
N TYR A 133 -7.89 -7.21 1.60
CA TYR A 133 -7.73 -6.41 0.37
C TYR A 133 -9.09 -5.99 -0.19
N LYS A 134 -10.01 -6.94 -0.41
CA LYS A 134 -11.33 -6.67 -1.01
C LYS A 134 -12.14 -5.69 -0.18
N GLN A 135 -12.17 -5.90 1.13
CA GLN A 135 -12.88 -5.05 2.08
C GLN A 135 -12.31 -3.63 2.11
N LEU A 136 -10.98 -3.49 2.06
CA LEU A 136 -10.35 -2.19 1.99
C LEU A 136 -10.70 -1.41 0.70
N VAL A 137 -10.66 -2.09 -0.45
CA VAL A 137 -11.04 -1.47 -1.74
C VAL A 137 -12.51 -1.05 -1.74
N PHE A 138 -13.38 -1.90 -1.20
CA PHE A 138 -14.80 -1.59 -1.03
C PHE A 138 -14.99 -0.36 -0.14
N LEU A 139 -14.33 -0.33 1.02
CA LEU A 139 -14.42 0.79 1.96
C LEU A 139 -13.94 2.10 1.33
N ASN A 140 -12.84 2.11 0.59
CA ASN A 140 -12.36 3.31 -0.09
C ASN A 140 -13.42 3.87 -1.06
N ASN A 141 -14.05 3.00 -1.86
CA ASN A 141 -15.11 3.41 -2.77
C ASN A 141 -16.35 3.91 -2.01
N TYR A 142 -16.71 3.26 -0.91
CA TYR A 142 -17.79 3.69 -0.04
C TYR A 142 -17.51 5.07 0.55
N LEU A 143 -16.33 5.31 1.11
CA LEU A 143 -15.94 6.59 1.69
C LEU A 143 -15.86 7.72 0.66
N LYS A 144 -15.46 7.43 -0.59
CA LYS A 144 -15.54 8.39 -1.70
C LYS A 144 -17.00 8.79 -2.03
N GLN A 145 -17.98 7.92 -1.78
CA GLN A 145 -19.40 8.16 -2.02
C GLN A 145 -20.12 8.79 -0.82
N VAL A 146 -19.71 8.42 0.39
CA VAL A 146 -20.20 8.99 1.64
C VAL A 146 -19.59 10.38 1.78
N GLY A 147 -20.24 11.35 1.14
CA GLY A 147 -19.96 12.76 1.34
C GLY A 147 -20.22 13.20 2.79
N GLU A 148 -19.87 14.45 3.05
CA GLU A 148 -19.81 15.09 4.38
C GLU A 148 -21.05 14.89 5.28
N SER A 149 -22.26 14.77 4.71
CA SER A 149 -23.51 14.69 5.48
C SER A 149 -23.73 13.36 6.19
N ASN A 150 -23.03 12.30 5.79
CA ASN A 150 -23.26 10.93 6.26
C ASN A 150 -22.03 10.32 6.94
N ALA A 151 -21.04 11.12 7.34
CA ALA A 151 -19.77 10.63 7.89
C ALA A 151 -19.96 9.66 9.10
N SER A 152 -21.00 9.85 9.91
CA SER A 152 -21.31 8.94 11.02
C SER A 152 -21.71 7.51 10.57
N THR A 153 -22.25 7.34 9.36
CA THR A 153 -22.59 6.01 8.84
C THR A 153 -21.35 5.22 8.43
N ALA A 154 -20.19 5.88 8.31
CA ALA A 154 -18.94 5.24 7.96
C ALA A 154 -18.27 4.48 9.11
N ILE A 155 -18.70 4.69 10.37
CA ILE A 155 -18.07 4.05 11.54
C ILE A 155 -18.16 2.52 11.46
N GLU A 156 -19.34 1.97 11.16
CA GLU A 156 -19.54 0.52 11.09
C GLU A 156 -18.72 -0.16 9.97
N PRO A 157 -18.73 0.36 8.72
CA PRO A 157 -17.82 -0.12 7.68
C PRO A 157 -16.35 -0.06 8.09
N ILE A 158 -15.91 1.04 8.71
CA ILE A 158 -14.52 1.18 9.17
C ILE A 158 -14.18 0.13 10.23
N ASN A 159 -15.06 -0.10 11.20
CA ASN A 159 -14.86 -1.12 12.24
C ASN A 159 -14.76 -2.53 11.64
N THR A 160 -15.60 -2.83 10.65
CA THR A 160 -15.58 -4.13 9.96
C THR A 160 -14.23 -4.36 9.26
N VAL A 161 -13.75 -3.37 8.51
CA VAL A 161 -12.46 -3.50 7.81
C VAL A 161 -11.29 -3.59 8.79
N ILE A 162 -11.29 -2.81 9.88
CA ILE A 162 -10.27 -2.92 10.92
C ILE A 162 -10.25 -4.35 11.51
N GLY A 163 -11.42 -4.91 11.82
CA GLY A 163 -11.54 -6.29 12.35
C GLY A 163 -10.95 -7.32 11.40
N VAL A 164 -11.32 -7.27 10.12
CA VAL A 164 -10.80 -8.18 9.09
C VAL A 164 -9.28 -8.03 8.91
N ILE A 165 -8.76 -6.80 9.00
CA ILE A 165 -7.31 -6.56 8.92
C ILE A 165 -6.60 -7.16 10.14
N SER A 166 -7.12 -6.94 11.35
CA SER A 166 -6.51 -7.50 12.57
C SER A 166 -6.51 -9.02 12.56
N GLU A 167 -7.62 -9.67 12.17
CA GLU A 167 -7.69 -11.13 12.03
C GLU A 167 -6.68 -11.68 11.01
N ALA A 168 -6.45 -10.96 9.91
CA ALA A 168 -5.49 -11.37 8.89
C ALA A 168 -4.02 -11.24 9.34
N GLN A 169 -3.74 -10.48 10.40
CA GLN A 169 -2.40 -10.30 10.97
C GLN A 169 -2.06 -11.35 12.06
N ASP A 170 -3.07 -11.97 12.67
CA ASP A 170 -2.91 -12.94 13.76
C ASP A 170 -2.70 -14.40 13.26
N LEU A 171 -2.72 -14.63 11.94
CA LEU A 171 -2.53 -15.91 11.25
C LEU A 171 -1.07 -16.13 10.81
#